data_AF-A0A2V2DWX2-F1
#
_entry.id   AF-A0A2V2DWX2-F1
#
_cell.length_a   1.000
_cell.length_b   1.000
_cell.length_c   1.000
_cell.angle_alpha   90.00
_cell.angle_beta   90.00
_cell.angle_gamma   90.00
#
_symmetry.space_group_name_H-M   'P 1'
#
loop_
_entity.id
_entity.type
_entity.pdbx_description
1 polymer ?
#
loop_
_entity_poly.entity_id
_entity_poly.type
_entity_poly.pdbx_seq_one_letter_code
_entity_poly.pdbx_strand_id
1 'polypeptide(L)'
;MRGSGVSMFVVSVKTGKKRMILVLAALLAVLTALLAAAKLLGTAHGADSLPAGETNGERLAFLAGYGWEAEEEPVELREVVIPDEFDDVYLRYNEVQKAQGMDLLPYAGKTCSQWIYNVTNYPSEEAVHASILVFDGKIIGGDLSSTEIDGFLCAFDGSAAELPWSVSSEPASSGASESSQAASDPAASAAESSSSAAGEEQPQSAASDAAASGSAAPAAAEAIPDDAWPID
;
A
#
# COMPACT_ATOMS: atom_id res chain seq x y z
N MET A 1 77.01 -4.86 8.16
CA MET A 1 76.71 -4.03 9.36
C MET A 1 76.08 -2.74 8.81
N ARG A 2 74.83 -2.32 9.07
CA ARG A 2 73.98 -2.39 10.27
C ARG A 2 72.51 -2.59 9.85
N GLY A 3 71.75 -3.33 10.66
CA GLY A 3 70.35 -3.66 10.41
C GLY A 3 69.39 -2.52 10.75
N SER A 4 68.29 -2.47 9.98
CA SER A 4 67.14 -1.62 10.21
C SER A 4 66.19 -2.33 11.18
N GLY A 5 66.06 -1.83 12.41
CA GLY A 5 65.06 -2.30 13.37
C GLY A 5 63.73 -1.59 13.16
N VAL A 6 62.66 -2.34 12.93
CA VAL A 6 61.28 -1.83 13.02
C VAL A 6 60.87 -1.82 14.48
N SER A 7 60.56 -0.64 15.03
CA SER A 7 60.08 -0.49 16.41
C SER A 7 58.60 -0.88 16.49
N MET A 8 58.31 -2.06 17.05
CA MET A 8 56.97 -2.49 17.42
C MET A 8 56.62 -1.91 18.80
N PHE A 9 55.77 -0.88 18.85
CA PHE A 9 55.24 -0.34 20.11
C PHE A 9 54.06 -1.19 20.56
N VAL A 10 54.31 -2.11 21.51
CA VAL A 10 53.25 -2.81 22.24
C VAL A 10 52.77 -1.91 23.37
N VAL A 11 51.54 -1.38 23.26
CA VAL A 11 50.86 -0.67 24.34
C VAL A 11 50.30 -1.72 25.30
N SER A 12 50.98 -1.95 26.41
CA SER A 12 50.48 -2.79 27.49
C SER A 12 49.65 -1.95 28.46
N VAL A 13 48.32 -2.00 28.32
CA VAL A 13 47.41 -1.31 29.26
C VAL A 13 47.23 -2.19 30.49
N LYS A 14 47.93 -1.88 31.58
CA LYS A 14 47.73 -2.55 32.88
C LYS A 14 46.47 -2.00 33.54
N THR A 15 45.31 -2.49 33.11
CA THR A 15 44.02 -2.10 33.70
C THR A 15 43.84 -2.79 35.05
N GLY A 16 43.83 -2.00 36.13
CA GLY A 16 43.48 -2.51 37.46
C GLY A 16 42.02 -2.97 37.49
N LYS A 17 41.72 -4.10 38.15
CA LYS A 17 40.37 -4.71 38.24
C LYS A 17 39.26 -3.70 38.54
N LYS A 18 39.53 -2.69 39.38
CA LYS A 18 38.57 -1.60 39.72
C LYS A 18 38.23 -0.70 38.52
N ARG A 19 39.20 -0.41 37.64
CA ARG A 19 38.98 0.39 36.42
C ARG A 19 38.20 -0.39 35.36
N MET A 20 38.41 -1.70 35.27
CA MET A 20 37.65 -2.57 34.37
C MET A 20 36.17 -2.65 34.77
N ILE A 21 35.89 -2.78 36.07
CA ILE A 21 34.51 -2.77 36.59
C ILE A 21 33.81 -1.43 36.31
N LEU A 22 34.51 -0.31 36.49
CA LEU A 22 33.94 1.02 36.21
C LEU A 22 33.65 1.25 34.72
N VAL A 23 34.53 0.80 33.82
CA VAL A 23 34.30 0.88 32.37
C VAL A 23 33.10 0.00 31.97
N LEU A 24 32.99 -1.21 32.52
CA LEU A 24 31.86 -2.10 32.23
C LEU A 24 30.53 -1.51 32.75
N ALA A 25 30.53 -0.93 33.94
CA ALA A 25 29.35 -0.25 34.49
C ALA A 25 28.93 0.97 33.65
N ALA A 26 29.90 1.76 33.18
CA ALA A 26 29.63 2.89 32.30
C ALA A 26 29.05 2.44 30.95
N LEU A 27 29.58 1.37 30.35
CA LEU A 27 29.04 0.81 29.11
C LEU A 27 27.61 0.29 29.29
N LEU A 28 27.33 -0.40 30.39
CA LEU A 28 25.97 -0.86 30.70
C LEU A 28 25.01 0.31 30.91
N ALA A 29 25.44 1.38 31.59
CA ALA A 29 24.63 2.57 31.80
C ALA A 29 24.29 3.27 30.48
N VAL A 30 25.27 3.41 29.58
CA VAL A 30 25.07 3.98 28.24
C VAL A 30 24.11 3.10 27.42
N LEU A 31 24.28 1.77 27.47
CA LEU A 31 23.38 0.84 26.79
C LEU A 31 21.95 0.96 27.32
N THR A 32 21.76 1.02 28.64
CA THR A 32 20.43 1.19 29.24
C THR A 32 19.80 2.55 28.90
N ALA A 33 20.60 3.61 28.80
CA ALA A 33 20.12 4.92 28.39
C ALA A 33 19.70 4.95 26.91
N LEU A 34 20.44 4.27 26.03
CA LEU A 34 20.07 4.10 24.62
C LEU A 34 18.76 3.33 24.46
N LEU A 35 18.60 2.22 25.19
CA LEU A 35 17.35 1.44 25.19
C LEU A 35 16.15 2.23 25.75
N ALA A 36 16.37 3.03 26.80
CA ALA A 36 15.33 3.90 27.36
C ALA A 36 14.95 5.03 26.39
N ALA A 37 15.92 5.63 25.70
CA ALA A 37 15.67 6.64 24.67
C ALA A 37 14.89 6.07 23.47
N ALA A 38 15.23 4.85 23.03
CA ALA A 38 14.49 4.15 21.97
C ALA A 38 13.04 3.84 22.39
N LYS A 39 12.80 3.50 23.66
CA LYS A 39 11.44 3.31 24.21
C LYS A 39 10.68 4.63 24.31
N LEU A 40 11.34 5.73 24.63
CA LEU A 40 10.72 7.06 24.74
C LEU A 40 10.39 7.68 23.38
N LEU A 41 11.15 7.35 22.33
CA LEU A 41 10.82 7.65 20.93
C LEU A 41 9.75 6.71 20.34
N GLY A 42 9.46 5.60 21.01
CA GLY A 42 8.56 4.55 20.53
C GLY A 42 7.11 4.67 21.00
N THR A 43 6.63 5.84 21.44
CA THR A 43 5.26 5.98 21.98
C THR A 43 4.47 7.13 21.34
N ALA A 44 4.03 6.93 20.10
CA ALA A 44 2.83 7.51 19.50
C ALA A 44 2.54 6.79 18.17
N HIS A 45 1.83 5.66 18.21
CA HIS A 45 1.43 4.93 17.00
C HIS A 45 0.07 5.46 16.51
N GLY A 46 0.10 6.64 15.91
CA GLY A 46 -1.05 7.30 15.30
C GLY A 46 -0.58 8.43 14.39
N ALA A 47 -0.75 8.27 13.08
CA ALA A 47 -0.43 9.18 11.96
C ALA A 47 1.03 9.71 11.87
N ASP A 48 1.66 10.12 12.97
CA ASP A 48 3.03 10.63 13.03
C ASP A 48 4.11 9.54 12.90
N SER A 49 3.74 8.26 13.02
CA SER A 49 4.65 7.12 12.88
C SER A 49 4.72 6.53 11.47
N LEU A 50 3.92 7.04 10.53
CA LEU A 50 3.92 6.52 9.17
C LEU A 50 5.18 6.98 8.39
N PRO A 51 5.73 6.12 7.52
CA PRO A 51 6.87 6.47 6.68
C PRO A 51 6.58 7.69 5.81
N ALA A 52 7.60 8.51 5.56
CA ALA A 52 7.51 9.59 4.59
C ALA A 52 7.42 8.99 3.16
N GLY A 53 6.66 9.66 2.29
CA GLY A 53 6.49 9.24 0.90
C GLY A 53 6.18 10.40 -0.06
N GLU A 54 6.41 11.64 0.36
CA GLU A 54 6.16 12.83 -0.45
C GLU A 54 7.10 12.86 -1.66
N THR A 55 8.37 12.54 -1.43
CA THR A 55 9.41 12.55 -2.47
C THR A 55 9.67 11.15 -3.04
N ASN A 56 10.18 11.10 -4.27
CA ASN A 56 10.58 9.84 -4.91
C ASN A 56 11.64 9.08 -4.10
N GLY A 57 12.63 9.80 -3.58
CA GLY A 57 13.69 9.21 -2.77
C GLY A 57 13.18 8.57 -1.48
N GLU A 58 12.15 9.14 -0.85
CA GLU A 58 11.52 8.54 0.34
C GLU A 58 10.78 7.24 0.01
N ARG A 59 10.06 7.19 -1.11
CA ARG A 59 9.38 5.97 -1.57
C ARG A 59 10.35 4.85 -1.91
N LEU A 60 11.44 5.16 -2.62
CA LEU A 60 12.50 4.19 -2.92
C LEU A 60 13.25 3.75 -1.64
N ALA A 61 13.51 4.68 -0.71
CA ALA A 61 14.13 4.34 0.58
C ALA A 61 13.23 3.44 1.44
N PHE A 62 11.91 3.64 1.38
CA PHE A 62 10.94 2.76 2.02
C PHE A 62 11.02 1.34 1.45
N LEU A 63 10.99 1.17 0.13
CA LEU A 63 11.15 -0.14 -0.52
C LEU A 63 12.50 -0.81 -0.18
N ALA A 64 13.59 -0.04 -0.22
CA ALA A 64 14.92 -0.52 0.17
C ALA A 64 14.98 -0.95 1.64
N GLY A 65 14.17 -0.36 2.51
CA GLY A 65 14.01 -0.78 3.90
C GLY A 65 13.48 -2.21 4.07
N TYR A 66 12.72 -2.69 3.09
CA TYR A 66 12.26 -4.08 2.99
C TYR A 66 13.20 -4.97 2.15
N GLY A 67 14.28 -4.42 1.62
CA GLY A 67 15.26 -5.13 0.79
C GLY A 67 14.92 -5.16 -0.70
N TRP A 68 13.93 -4.38 -1.15
CA TRP A 68 13.57 -4.29 -2.56
C TRP A 68 14.36 -3.23 -3.30
N GLU A 69 14.82 -3.57 -4.48
CA GLU A 69 15.39 -2.65 -5.46
C GLU A 69 14.35 -2.41 -6.55
N ALA A 70 14.14 -1.14 -6.91
CA ALA A 70 13.17 -0.76 -7.91
C ALA A 70 13.76 0.30 -8.86
N GLU A 71 13.18 0.41 -10.05
CA GLU A 71 13.52 1.47 -10.99
C GLU A 71 13.27 2.86 -10.39
N GLU A 72 14.12 3.84 -10.74
CA GLU A 72 14.06 5.17 -10.13
C GLU A 72 12.77 5.91 -10.51
N GLU A 73 12.31 5.73 -11.75
CA GLU A 73 11.06 6.32 -12.23
C GLU A 73 9.89 5.36 -11.98
N PRO A 74 8.77 5.83 -11.41
CA PRO A 74 7.57 5.01 -11.29
C PRO A 74 7.00 4.72 -12.68
N VAL A 75 6.53 3.48 -12.86
CA VAL A 75 5.84 3.02 -14.07
C VAL A 75 4.50 3.76 -14.23
N GLU A 76 3.82 4.00 -13.12
CA GLU A 76 2.52 4.66 -13.11
C GLU A 76 2.34 5.51 -11.85
N LEU A 77 1.67 6.64 -12.01
CA LEU A 77 1.15 7.48 -10.94
C LEU A 77 -0.33 7.75 -11.22
N ARG A 78 -1.20 7.43 -10.25
CA ARG A 78 -2.63 7.72 -10.35
C ARG A 78 -3.23 8.13 -9.01
N GLU A 79 -4.35 8.84 -9.05
CA GLU A 79 -5.16 9.12 -7.87
C GLU A 79 -6.17 7.98 -7.67
N VAL A 80 -6.26 7.46 -6.45
CA VAL A 80 -7.23 6.43 -6.08
C VAL A 80 -8.04 6.88 -4.87
N VAL A 81 -9.32 6.53 -4.86
CA VAL A 81 -10.21 6.81 -3.72
C VAL A 81 -10.30 5.54 -2.88
N ILE A 82 -10.01 5.67 -1.59
CA ILE A 82 -10.26 4.60 -0.62
C ILE A 82 -11.77 4.55 -0.39
N PRO A 83 -12.43 3.39 -0.52
CA PRO A 83 -13.88 3.28 -0.31
C PRO A 83 -14.33 3.85 1.03
N ASP A 84 -15.50 4.49 1.06
CA ASP A 84 -16.11 4.99 2.29
C ASP A 84 -16.50 3.85 3.25
N GLU A 85 -16.93 2.72 2.69
CA GLU A 85 -17.26 1.49 3.41
C GLU A 85 -16.41 0.34 2.91
N PHE A 86 -15.82 -0.43 3.82
CA PHE A 86 -14.97 -1.57 3.47
C PHE A 86 -15.85 -2.82 3.39
N ASP A 87 -15.98 -3.38 2.19
CA ASP A 87 -16.56 -4.71 1.99
C ASP A 87 -15.59 -5.80 2.45
N ASP A 88 -16.00 -7.07 2.38
CA ASP A 88 -15.16 -8.20 2.82
C ASP A 88 -13.81 -8.25 2.09
N VAL A 89 -13.76 -7.83 0.83
CA VAL A 89 -12.53 -7.81 0.02
C VAL A 89 -11.59 -6.73 0.52
N TYR A 90 -12.09 -5.51 0.73
CA TYR A 90 -11.29 -4.39 1.19
C TYR A 90 -10.91 -4.51 2.66
N LEU A 91 -11.76 -5.12 3.48
CA LEU A 91 -11.42 -5.51 4.86
C LEU A 91 -10.21 -6.46 4.87
N ARG A 92 -10.23 -7.48 4.02
CA ARG A 92 -9.14 -8.43 3.88
C ARG A 92 -7.86 -7.78 3.36
N TYR A 93 -7.97 -6.88 2.39
CA TYR A 93 -6.83 -6.06 1.95
C TYR A 93 -6.28 -5.22 3.11
N ASN A 94 -7.14 -4.54 3.86
CA ASN A 94 -6.74 -3.73 5.00
C ASN A 94 -6.08 -4.58 6.12
N GLU A 95 -6.45 -5.85 6.31
CA GLU A 95 -5.74 -6.74 7.22
C GLU A 95 -4.25 -6.88 6.85
N VAL A 96 -3.94 -7.00 5.55
CA VAL A 96 -2.56 -7.03 5.03
C VAL A 96 -1.84 -5.72 5.33
N GLN A 97 -2.52 -4.59 5.13
CA GLN A 97 -1.94 -3.28 5.38
C GLN A 97 -1.67 -3.06 6.88
N LYS A 98 -2.60 -3.49 7.74
CA LYS A 98 -2.46 -3.40 9.20
C LYS A 98 -1.32 -4.27 9.73
N ALA A 99 -1.08 -5.45 9.15
CA ALA A 99 0.07 -6.28 9.50
C ALA A 99 1.40 -5.55 9.24
N GLN A 100 1.43 -4.65 8.26
CA GLN A 100 2.55 -3.77 7.93
C GLN A 100 2.57 -2.46 8.73
N GLY A 101 1.66 -2.28 9.69
CA GLY A 101 1.54 -1.06 10.50
C GLY A 101 0.79 0.09 9.82
N MET A 102 0.06 -0.20 8.74
CA MET A 102 -0.62 0.76 7.88
C MET A 102 -2.13 0.49 7.84
N ASP A 103 -2.91 1.08 8.76
CA ASP A 103 -4.38 0.92 8.74
C ASP A 103 -5.01 1.90 7.74
N LEU A 104 -5.72 1.40 6.74
CA LEU A 104 -6.42 2.20 5.73
C LEU A 104 -7.77 2.74 6.21
N LEU A 105 -8.37 2.15 7.25
CA LEU A 105 -9.71 2.52 7.72
C LEU A 105 -9.85 4.02 8.10
N PRO A 106 -8.85 4.68 8.73
CA PRO A 106 -8.90 6.13 9.01
C PRO A 106 -8.92 7.00 7.75
N TYR A 107 -8.57 6.44 6.60
CA TYR A 107 -8.51 7.11 5.30
C TYR A 107 -9.67 6.74 4.38
N ALA A 108 -10.71 6.07 4.90
CA ALA A 108 -11.94 5.78 4.16
C ALA A 108 -12.57 7.07 3.57
N GLY A 109 -13.00 7.01 2.31
CA GLY A 109 -13.53 8.14 1.55
C GLY A 109 -12.49 9.18 1.14
N LYS A 110 -11.19 8.97 1.40
CA LYS A 110 -10.11 9.89 1.02
C LYS A 110 -9.51 9.50 -0.32
N THR A 111 -9.09 10.51 -1.08
CA THR A 111 -8.25 10.34 -2.27
C THR A 111 -6.78 10.33 -1.87
N CYS A 112 -6.03 9.32 -2.31
CA CYS A 112 -4.59 9.23 -2.14
C CYS A 112 -3.89 9.01 -3.50
N SER A 113 -2.57 9.18 -3.53
CA SER A 113 -1.76 8.92 -4.72
C SER A 113 -1.22 7.49 -4.67
N GLN A 114 -1.45 6.71 -5.71
CA GLN A 114 -0.82 5.41 -5.92
C GLN A 114 0.37 5.56 -6.85
N TRP A 115 1.54 5.15 -6.37
CA TRP A 115 2.79 5.08 -7.13
C TRP A 115 3.13 3.62 -7.40
N ILE A 116 3.39 3.27 -8.65
CA ILE A 116 3.74 1.90 -9.05
C ILE A 116 5.18 1.90 -9.54
N TYR A 117 6.02 1.07 -8.95
CA TYR A 117 7.43 0.89 -9.32
C TYR A 117 7.70 -0.50 -9.84
N ASN A 118 8.59 -0.64 -10.83
CA ASN A 118 9.07 -1.95 -11.28
C ASN A 118 10.17 -2.45 -10.34
N VAL A 119 9.97 -3.63 -9.74
CA VAL A 119 10.94 -4.26 -8.81
C VAL A 119 11.93 -5.09 -9.62
N THR A 120 13.23 -4.88 -9.41
CA THR A 120 14.30 -5.44 -10.25
C THR A 120 15.05 -6.60 -9.62
N ASN A 121 14.88 -6.82 -8.31
CA ASN A 121 15.57 -7.88 -7.55
C ASN A 121 14.62 -8.96 -7.02
N TYR A 122 13.40 -9.05 -7.55
CA TYR A 122 12.48 -10.12 -7.16
C TYR A 122 13.02 -11.49 -7.62
N PRO A 123 12.95 -12.57 -6.81
CA PRO A 123 13.61 -13.84 -7.15
C PRO A 123 13.03 -14.63 -8.34
N SER A 124 11.82 -14.29 -8.81
CA SER A 124 11.21 -14.93 -9.99
C SER A 124 11.52 -14.16 -11.27
N GLU A 125 11.34 -14.81 -12.41
CA GLU A 125 11.50 -14.19 -13.74
C GLU A 125 10.27 -13.33 -14.15
N GLU A 126 9.27 -13.22 -13.28
CA GLU A 126 8.04 -12.45 -13.51
C GLU A 126 8.27 -10.98 -13.19
N ALA A 127 7.63 -10.10 -13.97
CA ALA A 127 7.62 -8.68 -13.67
C ALA A 127 6.73 -8.40 -12.46
N VAL A 128 7.35 -7.94 -11.37
CA VAL A 128 6.69 -7.59 -10.10
C VAL A 128 6.68 -6.08 -9.92
N HIS A 129 5.51 -5.57 -9.55
CA HIS A 129 5.29 -4.17 -9.24
C HIS A 129 5.20 -3.96 -7.73
N ALA A 130 5.75 -2.84 -7.26
CA ALA A 130 5.52 -2.31 -5.93
C ALA A 130 4.54 -1.14 -6.00
N SER A 131 3.34 -1.32 -5.45
CA SER A 131 2.34 -0.27 -5.29
C SER A 131 2.51 0.43 -3.95
N ILE A 132 2.62 1.75 -3.94
CA ILE A 132 2.72 2.56 -2.72
C ILE A 132 1.58 3.58 -2.70
N LEU A 133 0.77 3.56 -1.64
CA LEU A 133 -0.32 4.51 -1.39
C LEU A 133 0.18 5.65 -0.49
N VAL A 134 0.12 6.88 -0.99
CA VAL A 134 0.58 8.08 -0.28
C VAL A 134 -0.59 9.04 -0.05
N PHE A 135 -0.82 9.40 1.21
CA PHE A 135 -1.79 10.42 1.60
C PHE A 135 -1.10 11.44 2.51
N ASP A 136 -1.25 12.73 2.20
CA ASP A 136 -0.64 13.84 2.95
C ASP A 136 0.87 13.66 3.20
N GLY A 137 1.60 13.24 2.15
CA GLY A 137 3.05 13.01 2.20
C GLY A 137 3.49 11.77 2.99
N LYS A 138 2.55 10.95 3.48
CA LYS A 138 2.82 9.73 4.24
C LYS A 138 2.43 8.48 3.47
N ILE A 139 3.24 7.43 3.59
CA ILE A 139 2.90 6.11 3.08
C ILE A 139 1.87 5.49 4.01
N ILE A 140 0.65 5.32 3.51
CA ILE A 140 -0.51 4.80 4.24
C ILE A 140 -0.85 3.36 3.88
N GLY A 141 -0.19 2.79 2.87
CA GLY A 141 -0.43 1.43 2.38
C GLY A 141 0.38 1.11 1.14
N GLY A 142 0.19 -0.09 0.61
CA GLY A 142 0.95 -0.62 -0.51
C GLY A 142 1.23 -2.11 -0.41
N ASP A 143 1.65 -2.68 -1.52
CA ASP A 143 1.82 -4.11 -1.73
C ASP A 143 2.77 -4.41 -2.90
N LEU A 144 3.21 -5.66 -2.99
CA LEU A 144 3.89 -6.22 -4.15
C LEU A 144 2.90 -7.09 -4.93
N SER A 145 2.84 -6.92 -6.24
CA SER A 145 1.98 -7.70 -7.12
C SER A 145 2.65 -8.10 -8.42
N SER A 146 2.32 -9.30 -8.91
CA SER A 146 2.73 -9.73 -10.26
C SER A 146 1.84 -9.06 -11.31
N THR A 147 2.41 -8.82 -12.50
CA THR A 147 1.69 -8.27 -13.65
C THR A 147 0.88 -9.33 -14.42
N GLU A 148 0.99 -10.61 -14.04
CA GLU A 148 0.27 -11.71 -14.67
C GLU A 148 -1.20 -11.82 -14.23
N ILE A 149 -2.02 -12.46 -15.08
CA ILE A 149 -3.47 -12.64 -14.86
C ILE A 149 -3.75 -13.49 -13.61
N ASP A 150 -2.91 -14.49 -13.34
CA ASP A 150 -2.96 -15.34 -12.14
C ASP A 150 -1.91 -14.89 -11.10
N GLY A 151 -1.64 -13.58 -11.06
CA GLY A 151 -0.65 -12.97 -10.19
C GLY A 151 -0.99 -13.07 -8.70
N PHE A 152 -0.03 -12.65 -7.88
CA PHE A 152 -0.19 -12.56 -6.43
C PHE A 152 -0.30 -11.11 -5.97
N LEU A 153 -0.78 -10.91 -4.74
CA LEU A 153 -0.50 -9.74 -3.95
C LEU A 153 0.01 -10.14 -2.57
N CYS A 154 1.13 -9.56 -2.17
CA CYS A 154 1.72 -9.77 -0.87
C CYS A 154 2.17 -8.46 -0.22
N ALA A 155 2.35 -8.49 1.09
CA ALA A 155 2.94 -7.38 1.84
C ALA A 155 4.40 -7.14 1.43
N PHE A 156 4.95 -5.97 1.76
CA PHE A 156 6.35 -5.66 1.45
C PHE A 156 7.37 -6.56 2.16
N ASP A 157 7.00 -7.28 3.22
CA ASP A 157 7.88 -8.28 3.83
C ASP A 157 7.86 -9.64 3.10
N GLY A 158 7.11 -9.75 2.00
CA GLY A 158 6.93 -10.96 1.21
C GLY A 158 5.89 -11.92 1.80
N SER A 159 5.19 -11.56 2.88
CA SER A 159 4.09 -12.38 3.40
C SER A 159 2.90 -12.29 2.45
N ALA A 160 2.59 -13.41 1.79
CA ALA A 160 1.38 -13.53 1.00
C ALA A 160 0.18 -13.54 1.94
N ALA A 161 -0.73 -12.60 1.74
CA ALA A 161 -2.07 -12.73 2.28
C ALA A 161 -2.88 -13.55 1.28
N GLU A 162 -3.60 -14.56 1.76
CA GLU A 162 -4.65 -15.20 0.98
C GLU A 162 -5.78 -14.18 0.78
N LEU A 163 -5.63 -13.34 -0.25
CA LEU A 163 -6.66 -12.46 -0.76
C LEU A 163 -7.55 -13.27 -1.71
N PRO A 164 -8.87 -13.05 -1.70
CA PRO A 164 -9.82 -13.85 -2.48
C PRO A 164 -9.63 -13.77 -4.01
N TRP A 165 -8.83 -12.81 -4.48
CA TRP A 165 -8.50 -12.65 -5.89
C TRP A 165 -7.17 -13.34 -6.28
N SER A 166 -6.38 -13.82 -5.32
CA SER A 166 -5.26 -14.74 -5.59
C SER A 166 -5.86 -16.08 -6.00
N VAL A 167 -6.25 -16.20 -7.27
CA VAL A 167 -6.71 -17.46 -7.89
C VAL A 167 -5.52 -18.41 -8.07
N SER A 168 -4.95 -18.88 -6.96
CA SER A 168 -4.19 -20.13 -6.99
C SER A 168 -5.20 -21.25 -7.23
N SER A 169 -5.12 -21.79 -8.44
CA SER A 169 -5.76 -23.03 -8.85
C SER A 169 -5.27 -24.18 -7.98
N GLU A 170 -5.89 -24.37 -6.82
CA GLU A 170 -5.87 -25.68 -6.17
C GLU A 170 -6.78 -26.59 -7.00
N PRO A 171 -6.28 -27.67 -7.64
CA PRO A 171 -7.17 -28.67 -8.17
C PRO A 171 -7.86 -29.28 -6.96
N ALA A 172 -9.19 -29.14 -6.91
CA ALA A 172 -10.03 -29.87 -5.98
C ALA A 172 -9.66 -31.35 -6.07
N SER A 173 -8.80 -31.79 -5.15
CA SER A 173 -8.41 -33.18 -5.01
C SER A 173 -9.67 -33.94 -4.65
N SER A 174 -10.02 -34.83 -5.58
CA SER A 174 -11.19 -35.69 -5.62
C SER A 174 -11.44 -36.38 -4.28
N GLY A 175 -12.31 -35.80 -3.45
CA GLY A 175 -13.09 -36.51 -2.45
C GLY A 175 -14.32 -37.10 -3.12
N ALA A 176 -14.16 -38.26 -3.77
CA ALA A 176 -15.28 -39.05 -4.24
C ALA A 176 -16.17 -39.43 -3.04
N SER A 177 -17.44 -39.05 -3.09
CA SER A 177 -18.51 -39.69 -2.34
C SER A 177 -19.77 -39.62 -3.19
N GLU A 178 -20.00 -40.70 -3.92
CA GLU A 178 -21.22 -40.94 -4.67
C GLU A 178 -22.36 -41.32 -3.72
N SER A 179 -23.50 -40.66 -3.97
CA SER A 179 -24.86 -41.16 -3.88
C SER A 179 -25.48 -41.41 -2.49
N SER A 180 -26.55 -40.66 -2.19
CA SER A 180 -27.91 -41.24 -2.27
C SER A 180 -29.01 -40.17 -2.20
N GLN A 181 -30.07 -40.46 -2.94
CA GLN A 181 -31.23 -39.66 -3.33
C GLN A 181 -32.13 -39.20 -2.16
N ALA A 182 -32.88 -38.12 -2.36
CA ALA A 182 -34.33 -38.18 -2.64
C ALA A 182 -34.99 -36.80 -2.54
N ALA A 183 -35.95 -36.60 -3.43
CA ALA A 183 -36.71 -35.40 -3.72
C ALA A 183 -37.55 -34.85 -2.56
N SER A 184 -37.92 -33.57 -2.64
CA SER A 184 -39.32 -33.10 -2.73
C SER A 184 -39.37 -31.56 -2.77
N ASP A 185 -39.67 -31.02 -3.95
CA ASP A 185 -40.48 -29.80 -4.09
C ASP A 185 -41.95 -30.19 -3.84
N PRO A 186 -42.83 -29.31 -3.31
CA PRO A 186 -43.35 -28.26 -4.19
C PRO A 186 -43.87 -26.94 -3.56
N ALA A 187 -44.04 -25.99 -4.47
CA ALA A 187 -45.17 -25.07 -4.63
C ALA A 187 -45.26 -23.78 -3.78
N ALA A 188 -44.92 -22.68 -4.48
CA ALA A 188 -45.80 -21.55 -4.82
C ALA A 188 -46.55 -20.78 -3.71
N SER A 189 -46.29 -19.48 -3.63
CA SER A 189 -47.34 -18.44 -3.76
C SER A 189 -46.79 -17.02 -3.90
N ALA A 190 -47.47 -16.28 -4.80
CA ALA A 190 -47.79 -14.84 -4.81
C ALA A 190 -46.64 -13.84 -4.54
N ALA A 191 -46.22 -13.04 -5.52
CA ALA A 191 -46.90 -11.83 -6.00
C ALA A 191 -47.29 -10.87 -4.86
N GLU A 192 -46.76 -9.65 -4.89
CA GLU A 192 -47.55 -8.41 -4.97
C GLU A 192 -46.60 -7.21 -5.11
N SER A 193 -46.83 -6.43 -6.17
CA SER A 193 -46.32 -5.06 -6.32
C SER A 193 -46.96 -4.15 -5.27
N SER A 194 -46.22 -3.14 -4.82
CA SER A 194 -46.85 -1.90 -4.35
C SER A 194 -46.05 -0.69 -4.79
N SER A 195 -46.58 -0.09 -5.85
CA SER A 195 -46.47 1.31 -6.22
C SER A 195 -46.89 2.19 -5.04
N SER A 196 -46.13 3.23 -4.75
CA SER A 196 -46.67 4.43 -4.13
C SER A 196 -46.05 5.66 -4.77
N ALA A 197 -46.96 6.51 -5.25
CA ALA A 197 -46.73 7.79 -5.89
C ALA A 197 -46.83 8.91 -4.85
N ALA A 198 -46.03 9.96 -5.02
CA ALA A 198 -46.32 11.38 -4.78
C ALA A 198 -45.00 12.11 -5.12
N GLY A 199 -44.92 13.05 -6.07
CA GLY A 199 -45.86 14.13 -6.33
C GLY A 199 -45.29 15.41 -5.73
N GLU A 200 -45.50 16.54 -6.41
CA GLU A 200 -45.16 17.93 -6.05
C GLU A 200 -43.87 18.46 -6.72
N GLU A 201 -43.98 18.99 -7.93
CA GLU A 201 -44.45 20.34 -8.30
C GLU A 201 -43.43 21.46 -8.10
N GLN A 202 -42.78 21.75 -9.21
CA GLN A 202 -42.18 23.03 -9.58
C GLN A 202 -43.23 24.16 -9.59
N PRO A 203 -42.86 25.38 -9.18
CA PRO A 203 -43.29 26.55 -9.91
C PRO A 203 -42.13 27.42 -10.37
N GLN A 204 -42.40 28.10 -11.50
CA GLN A 204 -41.54 28.95 -12.31
C GLN A 204 -41.40 30.38 -11.76
N SER A 205 -40.53 31.13 -12.44
CA SER A 205 -40.37 32.60 -12.52
C SER A 205 -39.45 33.22 -11.46
N ALA A 206 -38.61 34.22 -11.75
CA ALA A 206 -38.64 35.21 -12.82
C ALA A 206 -37.23 35.73 -13.16
N ALA A 207 -37.17 36.41 -14.31
CA ALA A 207 -36.02 37.04 -14.93
C ALA A 207 -35.45 38.26 -14.17
N SER A 208 -34.19 38.59 -14.44
CA SER A 208 -33.77 39.94 -14.87
C SER A 208 -32.27 39.99 -15.24
N ASP A 209 -31.98 40.63 -16.38
CA ASP A 209 -30.85 41.55 -16.72
C ASP A 209 -29.44 41.34 -16.13
N ALA A 210 -28.32 41.68 -16.78
CA ALA A 210 -27.96 42.10 -18.12
C ALA A 210 -26.43 42.34 -18.11
N ALA A 211 -25.83 42.25 -19.30
CA ALA A 211 -24.68 43.02 -19.77
C ALA A 211 -23.26 42.77 -19.17
N ALA A 212 -22.41 42.21 -20.05
CA ALA A 212 -21.25 42.88 -20.66
C ALA A 212 -19.85 42.26 -20.42
N SER A 213 -19.33 41.74 -21.54
CA SER A 213 -18.00 42.01 -22.12
C SER A 213 -16.78 41.30 -21.53
N GLY A 214 -16.07 40.58 -22.41
CA GLY A 214 -14.61 40.44 -22.30
C GLY A 214 -14.00 39.10 -22.68
N SER A 215 -13.96 38.81 -23.99
CA SER A 215 -12.84 38.17 -24.71
C SER A 215 -11.79 37.35 -23.93
N ALA A 216 -11.75 36.03 -24.18
CA ALA A 216 -10.52 35.31 -24.60
C ALA A 216 -10.87 33.86 -24.99
N ALA A 217 -10.52 33.47 -26.22
CA ALA A 217 -10.56 32.09 -26.71
C ALA A 217 -9.50 31.23 -26.01
N PRO A 218 -9.63 29.89 -26.04
CA PRO A 218 -8.74 29.18 -26.95
C PRO A 218 -9.39 28.01 -27.73
N ALA A 219 -8.82 27.82 -28.92
CA ALA A 219 -8.58 26.58 -29.65
C ALA A 219 -9.68 25.50 -29.67
N ALA A 220 -10.27 25.35 -30.87
CA ALA A 220 -11.13 24.26 -31.28
C ALA A 220 -10.48 22.89 -31.05
N ALA A 221 -11.20 22.01 -30.36
CA ALA A 221 -11.04 20.57 -30.49
C ALA A 221 -11.69 20.14 -31.81
N GLU A 222 -10.89 19.65 -32.75
CA GLU A 222 -11.37 18.96 -33.95
C GLU A 222 -12.22 17.75 -33.54
N ALA A 223 -13.43 17.66 -34.10
CA ALA A 223 -14.31 16.52 -33.93
C ALA A 223 -13.71 15.29 -34.61
N ILE A 224 -13.54 14.21 -33.84
CA ILE A 224 -13.15 12.90 -34.37
C ILE A 224 -14.32 12.37 -35.21
N PRO A 225 -14.14 12.01 -36.49
CA PRO A 225 -15.22 11.47 -37.32
C PRO A 225 -15.65 10.07 -36.85
N ASP A 226 -16.96 9.82 -36.84
CA ASP A 226 -17.66 8.59 -36.40
C ASP A 226 -17.29 7.28 -37.15
N ASP A 227 -16.34 7.32 -38.09
CA ASP A 227 -16.03 6.20 -39.01
C ASP A 227 -14.65 5.54 -38.76
N ALA A 228 -14.08 5.74 -37.57
CA ALA A 228 -12.71 5.34 -37.24
C ALA A 228 -12.57 3.99 -36.50
N TRP A 229 -13.60 3.13 -36.48
CA TRP A 229 -13.50 1.81 -35.86
C TRP A 229 -13.52 0.70 -36.92
N PRO A 230 -12.40 0.01 -37.15
CA PRO A 230 -12.39 -1.16 -38.02
C PRO A 230 -13.12 -2.33 -37.34
N ILE A 231 -14.12 -2.86 -38.05
CA ILE A 231 -14.75 -4.14 -37.75
C ILE A 231 -13.99 -5.24 -38.50
N ASP A 232 -13.13 -5.96 -37.79
CA ASP A 232 -12.85 -7.40 -38.02
C ASP A 232 -12.18 -7.99 -36.78
#